data_AF-A0A3B3Z8V1-F1
#
_entry.id   AF-A0A3B3Z8V1-F1
#
_cell.length_a   1.000
_cell.length_b   1.000
_cell.length_c   1.000
_cell.angle_alpha   90.00
_cell.angle_beta   90.00
_cell.angle_gamma   90.00
#
_symmetry.space_group_name_H-M   'P 1'
#
loop_
_entity.id
_entity.type
_entity.pdbx_description
1 polymer ?
#
loop_
_entity_poly.entity_id
_entity_poly.type
_entity_poly.pdbx_seq_one_letter_code
_entity_poly.pdbx_strand_id
1 'polypeptide(L)'
;MCVCAVLQLKLQQRRTREELVGQGIIPPLKSSASFYEQKRSLERARTEDYLKRRIQRRPERAELIRMHILEEGTAEDFGLQKRARLADDLNEKLSQRPGPMELIHKNILPVHGSIKTAFIGELSSRRTRL
;
A
#
# COMPACT_ATOMS: atom_id res chain seq x y z
N MET A 1 -35.13 57.76 1.47
CA MET A 1 -34.81 57.01 2.71
C MET A 1 -34.46 55.53 2.51
N CYS A 2 -34.92 54.84 1.44
CA CYS A 2 -34.84 53.36 1.38
C CYS A 2 -33.51 52.76 0.87
N VAL A 3 -32.81 53.41 -0.07
CA VAL A 3 -31.63 52.83 -0.73
C VAL A 3 -30.41 52.64 0.20
N CYS A 4 -30.20 53.54 1.16
CA CYS A 4 -29.09 53.41 2.12
C CYS A 4 -29.31 52.23 3.09
N ALA A 5 -30.55 51.99 3.51
CA ALA A 5 -30.89 50.91 4.44
C ALA A 5 -30.66 49.52 3.82
N VAL A 6 -31.07 49.33 2.56
CA VAL A 6 -30.85 48.06 1.83
C VAL A 6 -29.36 47.79 1.62
N LEU A 7 -28.58 48.82 1.27
CA LEU A 7 -27.13 48.69 1.08
C LEU A 7 -26.42 48.29 2.38
N GLN A 8 -26.78 48.91 3.50
CA GLN A 8 -26.21 48.60 4.81
C GLN A 8 -26.43 47.11 5.18
N LEU A 9 -27.64 46.59 4.97
CA LEU A 9 -27.94 45.17 5.21
C LEU A 9 -27.11 44.23 4.31
N LYS A 10 -26.99 44.56 3.02
CA LYS A 10 -26.17 43.77 2.07
C LYS A 10 -24.69 43.78 2.41
N LEU A 11 -24.18 44.88 2.95
CA LEU A 11 -22.78 44.97 3.38
C LEU A 11 -22.52 44.19 4.67
N GLN A 12 -23.50 44.06 5.57
CA GLN A 12 -23.39 43.21 6.76
C GLN A 12 -23.43 41.72 6.43
N GLN A 13 -24.24 41.33 5.44
CA GLN A 13 -24.37 39.94 4.99
C GLN A 13 -23.29 39.51 3.99
N ARG A 14 -22.29 40.36 3.71
CA ARG A 14 -21.24 40.05 2.72
C ARG A 14 -20.26 39.02 3.28
N ARG A 15 -19.82 38.11 2.42
CA ARG A 15 -18.73 37.16 2.71
C ARG A 15 -17.39 37.89 2.80
N THR A 16 -16.46 37.32 3.57
CA THR A 16 -15.10 37.85 3.66
C THR A 16 -14.38 37.66 2.31
N ARG A 17 -13.35 38.48 2.06
CA ARG A 17 -12.62 38.40 0.79
C ARG A 17 -11.84 37.09 0.71
N GLU A 18 -11.35 36.60 1.84
CA GLU A 18 -10.65 35.33 2.01
C GLU A 18 -11.56 34.14 1.66
N GLU A 19 -12.81 34.13 2.12
CA GLU A 19 -13.80 33.11 1.75
C GLU A 19 -14.07 33.07 0.25
N LEU A 20 -14.20 34.25 -0.39
CA LEU A 20 -14.45 34.33 -1.83
C LEU A 20 -13.25 33.81 -2.64
N VAL A 21 -12.02 34.03 -2.18
CA VAL A 21 -10.80 33.43 -2.77
C VAL A 21 -10.78 31.92 -2.55
N GLY A 22 -11.13 31.45 -1.35
CA GLY A 22 -11.18 30.02 -1.02
C GLY A 22 -12.21 29.25 -1.85
N GLN A 23 -13.32 29.90 -2.23
CA GLN A 23 -14.32 29.35 -3.14
C GLN A 23 -13.97 29.51 -4.63
N GLY A 24 -12.86 30.19 -4.95
CA GLY A 24 -12.43 30.44 -6.33
C GLY A 24 -13.29 31.45 -7.10
N ILE A 25 -14.06 32.31 -6.41
CA ILE A 25 -14.93 33.32 -7.05
C ILE A 25 -14.11 34.53 -7.51
N ILE A 26 -13.11 34.94 -6.73
CA ILE A 26 -12.24 36.08 -7.05
C ILE A 26 -10.76 35.70 -7.07
N PRO A 27 -9.90 36.44 -7.81
CA PRO A 27 -8.46 36.20 -7.83
C PRO A 27 -7.79 36.28 -6.45
N PRO A 28 -6.68 35.55 -6.22
CA PRO A 28 -5.95 35.59 -4.96
C PRO A 28 -5.43 36.97 -4.61
N LEU A 29 -5.50 37.33 -3.32
CA LEU A 29 -5.14 38.66 -2.79
C LEU A 29 -3.70 39.11 -3.11
N LYS A 30 -2.79 38.14 -3.22
CA LYS A 30 -1.35 38.37 -3.44
C LYS A 30 -0.99 38.55 -4.92
N SER A 31 -1.92 38.31 -5.83
CA SER A 31 -1.68 38.44 -7.27
C SER A 31 -2.23 39.79 -7.75
N SER A 32 -1.48 40.50 -8.60
CA SER A 32 -1.97 41.71 -9.25
C SER A 32 -3.15 41.38 -10.16
N ALA A 33 -4.21 42.19 -10.10
CA ALA A 33 -5.44 41.94 -10.86
C ALA A 33 -5.21 41.98 -12.38
N SER A 34 -4.30 42.83 -12.85
CA SER A 34 -3.97 42.98 -14.28
C SER A 34 -3.28 41.78 -14.90
N PHE A 35 -2.55 40.99 -14.10
CA PHE A 35 -1.75 39.85 -14.59
C PHE A 35 -2.32 38.48 -14.23
N TYR A 36 -3.51 38.45 -13.62
CA TYR A 36 -4.11 37.20 -13.14
C TYR A 36 -4.35 36.20 -14.29
N GLU A 37 -4.80 36.67 -15.45
CA GLU A 37 -5.06 35.81 -16.60
C GLU A 37 -3.78 35.23 -17.21
N GLN A 38 -2.73 36.05 -17.40
CA GLN A 38 -1.45 35.54 -17.90
C GLN A 38 -0.84 34.53 -16.93
N LYS A 39 -0.90 34.82 -15.62
CA LYS A 39 -0.41 33.89 -14.59
C LYS A 39 -1.18 32.57 -14.62
N ARG A 40 -2.52 32.62 -14.68
CA ARG A 40 -3.39 31.43 -14.76
C ARG A 40 -3.09 30.61 -16.02
N SER A 41 -2.90 31.28 -17.16
CA SER A 41 -2.54 30.63 -18.42
C SER A 41 -1.18 29.95 -18.35
N LEU A 42 -0.18 30.61 -17.75
CA LEU A 42 1.14 30.04 -17.54
C LEU A 42 1.11 28.83 -16.58
N GLU A 43 0.38 28.92 -15.47
CA GLU A 43 0.19 27.80 -14.53
C GLU A 43 -0.50 26.62 -15.23
N ARG A 44 -1.49 26.89 -16.07
CA ARG A 44 -2.16 25.89 -16.90
C ARG A 44 -1.18 25.25 -17.90
N ALA A 45 -0.42 26.02 -18.66
CA ALA A 45 0.56 25.49 -19.62
C ALA A 45 1.61 24.60 -18.92
N ARG A 46 2.12 25.03 -17.75
CA ARG A 46 3.06 24.23 -16.95
C ARG A 46 2.47 22.88 -16.53
N THR A 47 1.22 22.88 -16.06
CA THR A 47 0.54 21.64 -15.65
C THR A 47 0.21 20.75 -16.86
N GLU A 48 -0.20 21.33 -17.98
CA GLU A 48 -0.42 20.60 -19.24
C GLU A 48 0.86 19.91 -19.72
N ASP A 49 1.99 20.62 -19.78
CA ASP A 49 3.27 20.06 -20.19
C ASP A 49 3.77 18.97 -19.24
N TYR A 50 3.60 19.18 -17.92
CA TYR A 50 3.90 18.17 -16.92
C TYR A 50 3.06 16.91 -17.12
N LEU A 51 1.75 17.04 -17.27
CA LEU A 51 0.85 15.92 -17.45
C LEU A 51 1.11 15.19 -18.77
N LYS A 52 1.38 15.89 -19.87
CA LYS A 52 1.78 15.28 -21.15
C LYS A 52 2.99 14.36 -20.97
N ARG A 53 4.05 14.83 -20.30
CA ARG A 53 5.24 14.00 -20.00
C ARG A 53 4.92 12.81 -19.09
N ARG A 54 4.08 12.99 -18.07
CA ARG A 54 3.69 11.92 -17.13
C ARG A 54 2.83 10.85 -17.80
N ILE A 55 1.94 11.23 -18.69
CA ILE A 55 1.09 10.30 -19.46
C ILE A 55 1.94 9.49 -20.44
N GLN A 56 2.89 10.12 -21.13
CA GLN A 56 3.80 9.41 -22.04
C GLN A 56 4.67 8.36 -21.33
N ARG A 57 5.09 8.64 -20.09
CA ARG A 57 5.90 7.73 -19.27
C ARG A 57 5.07 6.91 -18.29
N ARG A 58 3.78 6.73 -18.55
CA ARG A 58 2.89 6.00 -17.64
C ARG A 58 3.29 4.51 -17.62
N PRO A 59 3.64 3.94 -16.46
CA PRO A 59 3.90 2.51 -16.34
C PRO A 59 2.67 1.67 -16.66
N GLU A 60 2.88 0.48 -17.21
CA GLU A 60 1.84 -0.50 -17.46
C GLU A 60 1.43 -1.21 -16.14
N ARG A 61 0.24 -1.80 -16.10
CA ARG A 61 -0.29 -2.41 -14.87
C ARG A 61 0.61 -3.56 -14.39
N ALA A 62 1.11 -4.41 -15.28
CA ALA A 62 1.99 -5.51 -14.90
C ALA A 62 3.31 -5.03 -14.32
N GLU A 63 3.85 -3.89 -14.77
CA GLU A 63 5.03 -3.28 -14.14
C GLU A 63 4.76 -2.88 -12.68
N LEU A 64 3.59 -2.28 -12.41
CA LEU A 64 3.18 -1.92 -11.05
C LEU A 64 2.95 -3.15 -10.15
N ILE A 65 2.47 -4.26 -10.71
CA ILE A 65 2.33 -5.55 -10.00
C ILE A 65 3.70 -6.15 -9.70
N ARG A 66 4.61 -6.16 -10.68
CA ARG A 66 5.99 -6.64 -10.52
C ARG A 66 6.72 -5.87 -9.41
N MET A 67 6.44 -4.58 -9.29
CA MET A 67 6.99 -3.72 -8.22
C MET A 67 6.21 -3.82 -6.89
N HIS A 68 5.15 -4.63 -6.81
CA HIS A 68 4.28 -4.82 -5.64
C HIS A 68 3.61 -3.52 -5.16
N ILE A 69 3.34 -2.60 -6.09
CA ILE A 69 2.52 -1.40 -5.85
C ILE A 69 1.03 -1.76 -5.99
N LEU A 70 0.71 -2.63 -6.95
CA LEU A 70 -0.63 -3.19 -7.15
C LEU A 70 -0.63 -4.68 -6.83
N GLU A 71 -1.75 -5.17 -6.31
CA GLU A 71 -1.99 -6.60 -6.10
C GLU A 71 -2.31 -7.30 -7.43
N GLU A 72 -1.91 -8.57 -7.56
CA GLU A 72 -1.97 -9.34 -8.82
C GLU A 72 -3.40 -9.83 -9.21
N GLY A 73 -4.44 -9.48 -8.44
CA GLY A 73 -5.83 -9.95 -8.63
C GLY A 73 -6.81 -8.92 -9.21
N THR A 74 -8.00 -9.40 -9.61
CA THR A 74 -9.19 -8.55 -9.83
C THR A 74 -9.79 -8.19 -8.47
N ALA A 75 -10.57 -7.10 -8.42
CA ALA A 75 -11.11 -6.52 -7.18
C ALA A 75 -11.95 -7.48 -6.30
N GLU A 76 -12.31 -8.67 -6.81
CA GLU A 76 -13.10 -9.68 -6.10
C GLU A 76 -12.24 -10.65 -5.26
N ASP A 77 -10.93 -10.70 -5.51
CA ASP A 77 -9.98 -11.42 -4.67
C ASP A 77 -9.50 -10.50 -3.56
N PHE A 78 -10.34 -10.29 -2.55
CA PHE A 78 -9.97 -9.59 -1.32
C PHE A 78 -8.73 -10.27 -0.72
N GLY A 79 -7.54 -9.68 -0.92
CA GLY A 79 -6.25 -10.27 -0.55
C GLY A 79 -6.13 -10.68 0.92
N LEU A 80 -7.01 -10.16 1.79
CA LEU A 80 -7.16 -10.59 3.17
C LEU A 80 -7.52 -12.08 3.29
N GLN A 81 -8.41 -12.61 2.44
CA GLN A 81 -8.81 -14.02 2.52
C GLN A 81 -7.71 -14.96 1.99
N LYS A 82 -6.96 -14.54 0.95
CA LYS A 82 -5.78 -15.28 0.48
C LYS A 82 -4.70 -15.36 1.55
N ARG A 83 -4.41 -14.25 2.23
CA ARG A 83 -3.43 -14.20 3.33
C ARG A 83 -3.87 -15.06 4.52
N ALA A 84 -5.16 -15.04 4.88
CA ALA A 84 -5.69 -15.89 5.95
C ALA A 84 -5.53 -17.39 5.62
N ARG A 85 -5.96 -17.81 4.41
CA ARG A 85 -5.81 -19.21 3.97
C ARG A 85 -4.35 -19.67 3.94
N LEU A 86 -3.44 -18.81 3.47
CA LEU A 86 -2.00 -19.10 3.47
C LEU A 86 -1.46 -19.22 4.90
N ALA A 87 -1.89 -18.36 5.81
CA ALA A 87 -1.48 -18.44 7.22
C ALA A 87 -1.93 -19.76 7.86
N ASP A 88 -3.17 -20.18 7.61
CA ASP A 88 -3.73 -21.42 8.13
C ASP A 88 -2.98 -22.66 7.57
N ASP A 89 -2.74 -22.72 6.26
CA ASP A 89 -1.99 -23.80 5.60
C ASP A 89 -0.53 -23.88 6.09
N LEU A 90 0.13 -22.73 6.25
CA LEU A 90 1.48 -22.68 6.81
C LEU A 90 1.50 -23.16 8.27
N ASN A 91 0.48 -22.79 9.05
CA ASN A 91 0.38 -23.20 10.45
C ASN A 91 0.20 -24.73 10.59
N GLU A 92 -0.62 -25.34 9.72
CA GLU A 92 -0.76 -26.79 9.64
C GLU A 92 0.59 -27.47 9.29
N LYS A 93 1.30 -26.97 8.27
CA LYS A 93 2.61 -27.49 7.86
C LYS A 93 3.67 -27.35 8.94
N LEU A 94 3.64 -26.26 9.71
CA LEU A 94 4.53 -26.05 10.85
C LEU A 94 4.19 -26.97 12.02
N SER A 95 2.92 -27.28 12.24
CA SER A 95 2.50 -28.22 13.29
C SER A 95 3.03 -29.63 13.05
N GLN A 96 3.14 -30.03 11.78
CA GLN A 96 3.67 -31.34 11.35
C GLN A 96 5.19 -31.31 11.09
N ARG A 97 5.89 -30.27 11.56
CA ARG A 97 7.32 -30.12 11.28
C ARG A 97 8.12 -31.28 11.90
N PRO A 98 8.85 -32.07 11.08
CA PRO A 98 9.63 -33.21 11.57
C PRO A 98 10.66 -32.77 12.61
N GLY A 99 10.78 -33.55 13.69
CA GLY A 99 11.81 -33.32 14.68
C GLY A 99 13.22 -33.56 14.13
N PRO A 100 14.27 -33.05 14.81
CA PRO A 100 15.66 -33.29 14.40
C PRO A 100 16.00 -34.79 14.32
N MET A 101 15.41 -35.61 15.19
CA MET A 101 15.62 -37.06 15.20
C MET A 101 15.06 -37.73 13.93
N GLU A 102 13.91 -37.28 13.44
CA GLU A 102 13.32 -37.80 12.21
C GLU A 102 14.16 -37.47 10.98
N LEU A 103 14.77 -36.28 10.95
CA LEU A 103 15.66 -35.85 9.88
C LEU A 103 16.97 -36.65 9.84
N ILE A 104 17.48 -37.07 11.00
CA ILE A 104 18.65 -37.97 11.13
C ILE A 104 18.31 -39.36 10.59
N HIS A 105 17.16 -39.93 10.99
CA HIS A 105 16.72 -41.24 10.48
C HIS A 105 16.49 -41.24 8.96
N LYS A 106 16.03 -40.12 8.40
CA LYS A 106 15.88 -39.93 6.95
C LYS A 106 17.19 -39.61 6.22
N ASN A 107 18.34 -39.67 6.89
CA ASN A 107 19.67 -39.38 6.36
C ASN A 107 19.82 -37.98 5.73
N ILE A 108 18.98 -37.02 6.13
CA ILE A 108 19.05 -35.63 5.66
C ILE A 108 20.10 -34.86 6.47
N LEU A 109 20.15 -35.11 7.80
CA LEU A 109 21.15 -34.52 8.68
C LEU A 109 22.29 -35.52 8.96
N PRO A 110 23.56 -35.12 8.76
CA PRO A 110 24.69 -35.95 9.14
C PRO A 110 24.83 -36.00 10.66
N VAL A 111 25.26 -37.15 11.17
CA VAL A 111 25.62 -37.36 12.58
C VAL A 111 26.99 -38.06 12.59
N HIS A 112 27.86 -37.68 13.52
CA HIS A 112 29.16 -38.34 13.69
C HIS A 112 28.97 -39.85 13.89
N GLY A 113 29.77 -40.67 13.21
CA GLY A 113 29.55 -42.12 13.08
C GLY A 113 29.48 -42.89 14.40
N SER A 114 30.18 -42.42 15.45
CA SER A 114 30.15 -42.99 16.80
C SER A 114 28.80 -42.81 17.51
N ILE A 115 28.06 -41.77 17.15
CA ILE A 115 26.78 -41.40 17.76
C ILE A 115 25.63 -42.14 17.04
N LYS A 116 25.75 -42.36 15.73
CA LYS A 116 24.75 -43.12 14.93
C LYS A 116 24.58 -44.56 15.40
N THR A 117 25.68 -45.26 15.69
CA THR A 117 25.67 -46.67 16.10
C THR A 117 25.15 -46.87 17.52
N ALA A 118 25.46 -45.95 18.45
CA ALA A 118 24.92 -45.96 19.81
C ALA A 118 23.40 -45.81 19.83
N PHE A 119 22.84 -44.93 19.00
CA PHE A 119 21.39 -44.67 18.96
C PHE A 119 20.58 -45.75 18.24
N ILE A 120 21.08 -46.31 17.12
CA ILE A 120 20.37 -47.39 16.40
C ILE A 120 20.39 -48.71 17.20
N GLY A 121 21.48 -48.96 17.97
CA GLY A 121 21.62 -50.12 18.85
C GLY A 121 20.71 -50.10 20.08
N GLU A 122 20.47 -48.94 20.69
CA GLU A 122 19.58 -48.80 21.86
C GLU A 122 18.10 -49.05 21.52
N LEU A 123 17.62 -48.59 20.37
CA LEU A 123 16.21 -48.78 19.95
C LEU A 123 15.87 -50.24 19.64
N SER A 124 16.83 -51.04 19.15
CA SER A 124 16.63 -52.48 18.95
C SER A 124 16.63 -53.26 20.27
N SER A 125 17.45 -52.86 21.25
CA SER A 125 17.53 -53.54 22.56
C SER A 125 16.32 -53.28 23.48
N ARG A 126 15.61 -52.15 23.32
CA ARG A 126 14.40 -51.84 24.11
C ARG A 126 13.14 -52.55 23.60
N ARG A 127 13.14 -53.08 22.37
CA ARG A 127 11.97 -53.76 21.77
C ARG A 127 11.82 -55.22 22.21
N THR A 128 12.84 -55.79 22.88
CA THR A 128 12.87 -57.19 23.37
C THR A 128 12.67 -57.30 24.89
N ARG A 129 12.13 -56.28 25.56
CA ARG A 129 11.66 -56.36 26.96
C ARG A 129 10.16 -56.04 27.04
N LEU A 130 9.34 -56.97 26.56
CA LEU A 130 7.99 -57.26 27.03
C LEU A 130 7.81 -58.78 26.98
#